data_AF-A0A4S1EWW0-F1
#
_entry.id   AF-A0A4S1EWW0-F1
#
_cell.length_a   1.000
_cell.length_b   1.000
_cell.length_c   1.000
_cell.angle_alpha   90.00
_cell.angle_beta   90.00
_cell.angle_gamma   90.00
#
_symmetry.space_group_name_H-M   'P 1'
#
loop_
_entity.id
_entity.type
_entity.pdbx_description
1 polymer ?
#
loop_
_entity_poly.entity_id
_entity_poly.type
_entity_poly.pdbx_seq_one_letter_code
_entity_poly.pdbx_strand_id
1 'polypeptide(L)'
;ARLTGGRGIGICMALPGPFGVEPMSFVGPTTMAGWQDVPLRERLTAATGLPAFFENDMAAAAMGERLYGLGTKHSEYYYLYFGVGLGGAMLHDGAVLRGAWGNAG
;
A
#
# COMPACT_ATOMS: atom_id res chain seq x y z
N ALA A 1 16.64 3.09 -11.20
CA ALA A 1 16.26 3.04 -12.63
C ALA A 1 16.01 4.46 -13.11
N ARG A 2 16.72 4.94 -14.15
CA ARG A 2 16.39 6.23 -14.78
C ARG A 2 15.11 6.02 -15.59
N LEU A 3 14.03 6.70 -15.21
CA LEU A 3 12.81 6.79 -16.00
C LEU A 3 13.16 7.51 -17.31
N THR A 4 13.27 6.76 -18.40
CA THR A 4 13.60 7.28 -19.73
C THR A 4 12.37 7.92 -20.36
N GLY A 5 12.40 9.25 -20.55
CA GLY A 5 11.52 10.01 -21.46
C GLY A 5 10.14 10.43 -20.96
N GLY A 6 9.64 9.88 -19.85
CA GLY A 6 8.35 10.26 -19.26
C GLY A 6 8.49 11.25 -18.09
N ARG A 7 7.65 12.29 -18.03
CA ARG A 7 7.55 13.16 -16.85
C ARG A 7 6.68 12.47 -15.79
N GLY A 8 7.28 12.06 -14.67
CA GLY A 8 6.52 11.53 -13.53
C GLY A 8 5.60 12.60 -12.93
N ILE A 9 4.36 12.24 -12.60
CA ILE A 9 3.35 13.16 -12.03
C ILE A 9 3.11 12.94 -10.53
N GLY A 10 3.73 11.92 -9.95
CA GLY A 10 3.59 11.54 -8.55
C GLY A 10 4.47 10.36 -8.18
N ILE A 11 4.62 10.11 -6.88
CA ILE A 11 5.30 8.94 -6.34
C ILE A 11 4.42 8.29 -5.26
N CYS A 12 4.29 6.97 -5.28
CA CYS A 12 3.59 6.22 -4.26
C CYS A 12 4.53 5.17 -3.66
N MET A 13 4.47 4.98 -2.35
CA MET A 13 5.20 3.93 -1.64
C MET A 13 4.20 2.97 -0.98
N ALA A 14 4.33 1.68 -1.27
CA ALA A 14 3.62 0.62 -0.57
C ALA A 14 4.39 0.27 0.71
N LEU A 15 3.68 0.20 1.84
CA LEU A 15 4.24 -0.08 3.16
C LEU A 15 3.43 -1.16 3.88
N PRO A 16 4.08 -1.99 4.71
CA PRO A 16 3.36 -2.90 5.58
C PRO A 16 2.47 -2.12 6.55
N GLY A 17 1.20 -2.47 6.60
CA GLY A 17 0.26 -1.96 7.60
C GLY A 17 0.32 -2.72 8.93
N PRO A 18 -0.56 -2.40 9.88
CA PRO A 18 -1.58 -1.34 9.81
C PRO A 18 -1.01 0.06 10.11
N PHE A 19 -1.65 1.11 9.57
CA PHE A 19 -1.27 2.51 9.79
C PHE A 19 -2.08 3.17 10.91
N GLY A 20 -1.44 4.02 11.71
CA GLY A 20 -2.13 4.89 12.67
C GLY A 20 -2.81 4.14 13.83
N VAL A 21 -2.44 2.89 14.06
CA VAL A 21 -2.92 2.08 15.18
C VAL A 21 -1.71 1.51 15.93
N GLU A 22 -1.84 1.36 17.25
CA GLU A 22 -0.90 0.55 18.01
C GLU A 22 -1.11 -0.92 17.60
N PRO A 23 -0.11 -1.59 17.02
CA PRO A 23 -0.19 -3.01 16.73
C PRO A 23 -0.43 -3.81 18.00
N MET A 24 -1.39 -4.75 17.95
CA MET A 24 -1.62 -5.70 19.05
C MET A 24 -0.41 -6.63 19.29
N SER A 25 0.53 -6.71 18.34
CA SER A 25 1.84 -7.34 18.51
C SER A 25 2.84 -6.72 17.54
N PHE A 26 3.90 -6.10 18.07
CA PHE A 26 5.07 -5.64 17.28
C PHE A 26 6.12 -6.74 17.10
N VAL A 27 5.81 -7.99 17.44
CA VAL A 27 6.75 -9.11 17.31
C VAL A 27 6.49 -9.80 15.98
N GLY A 28 7.21 -9.37 14.95
CA GLY A 28 7.14 -9.95 13.61
C GLY A 28 8.06 -9.27 12.59
N PRO A 29 8.38 -9.94 11.46
CA PRO A 29 9.28 -9.42 10.44
C PRO A 29 8.73 -8.20 9.67
N THR A 30 7.48 -7.81 9.90
CA THR A 30 6.83 -6.61 9.36
C THR A 30 7.11 -5.35 10.17
N THR A 31 7.74 -5.46 11.34
CA THR A 31 8.04 -4.33 12.22
C THR A 31 9.13 -3.43 11.62
N MET A 32 8.74 -2.25 11.13
CA MET A 32 9.65 -1.22 10.67
C MET A 32 10.20 -0.40 11.86
N ALA A 33 11.10 -1.00 12.64
CA ALA A 33 11.69 -0.33 13.79
C ALA A 33 12.40 0.99 13.38
N GLY A 34 12.11 2.07 14.10
CA GLY A 34 12.66 3.41 13.80
C GLY A 34 11.92 4.18 12.71
N TRP A 35 10.82 3.63 12.18
CA TRP A 35 9.94 4.33 11.23
C TRP A 35 8.75 5.01 11.89
N GLN A 36 8.64 4.91 13.23
CA GLN A 36 7.66 5.68 13.99
C GLN A 36 7.89 7.19 13.77
N ASP A 37 6.80 7.92 13.56
CA ASP A 37 6.78 9.38 13.40
C ASP A 37 7.71 9.94 12.31
N VAL A 38 8.10 9.11 11.33
CA VAL A 38 8.86 9.60 10.17
C VAL A 38 7.89 10.35 9.25
N PRO A 39 8.17 11.64 8.92
CA PRO A 39 7.35 12.43 8.00
C PRO A 39 7.65 12.01 6.55
N LEU A 40 7.23 10.79 6.20
CA LEU A 40 7.59 10.15 4.94
C LEU A 40 7.09 10.95 3.74
N ARG A 41 5.88 11.52 3.83
CA ARG A 41 5.28 12.29 2.73
C ARG A 41 6.15 13.49 2.40
N GLU A 42 6.48 14.26 3.42
CA GLU A 42 7.29 15.46 3.35
C GLU A 42 8.68 15.13 2.82
N ARG A 43 9.31 14.07 3.34
CA ARG A 43 10.64 13.63 2.90
C ARG A 43 10.64 13.18 1.44
N LEU A 44 9.66 12.37 1.00
CA LEU A 44 9.58 11.92 -0.39
C LEU A 44 9.25 13.07 -1.34
N THR A 45 8.34 13.97 -0.96
CA THR A 45 8.03 15.16 -1.77
C THR A 45 9.24 16.08 -1.88
N ALA A 46 9.96 16.33 -0.78
CA ALA A 46 11.18 17.15 -0.81
C ALA A 46 12.29 16.52 -1.67
N ALA A 47 12.47 15.20 -1.59
CA ALA A 47 13.50 14.49 -2.33
C ALA A 47 13.22 14.36 -3.85
N THR A 48 11.94 14.36 -4.25
CA THR A 48 11.54 14.10 -5.64
C THR A 48 10.95 15.31 -6.37
N GLY A 49 10.46 16.31 -5.63
CA GLY A 49 9.65 17.39 -6.18
C GLY A 49 8.25 16.95 -6.65
N LEU A 50 7.84 15.71 -6.35
CA LEU A 50 6.56 15.14 -6.77
C LEU A 50 5.58 15.00 -5.59
N PRO A 51 4.25 15.08 -5.84
CA PRO A 51 3.26 14.65 -4.86
C PRO A 51 3.53 13.20 -4.42
N ALA A 52 3.68 12.99 -3.11
CA ALA A 52 3.94 11.68 -2.52
C ALA A 52 2.68 11.09 -1.89
N PHE A 53 2.46 9.80 -2.09
CA PHE A 53 1.36 9.00 -1.55
C PHE A 53 1.88 7.74 -0.86
N PHE A 54 1.05 7.17 0.02
CA PHE A 54 1.34 5.92 0.70
C PHE A 54 0.13 5.00 0.58
N GLU A 55 0.41 3.72 0.46
CA GLU A 55 -0.60 2.70 0.45
C GLU A 55 -0.16 1.49 1.28
N ASN A 56 -1.13 0.77 1.83
CA ASN A 56 -0.88 -0.53 2.40
C ASN A 56 -0.41 -1.51 1.30
N ASP A 57 0.56 -2.37 1.61
CA ASP A 57 1.13 -3.34 0.69
C ASP A 57 0.11 -4.32 0.09
N MET A 58 -0.83 -4.83 0.88
CA MET A 58 -1.91 -5.70 0.40
C MET A 58 -2.90 -4.94 -0.50
N ALA A 59 -3.26 -3.71 -0.13
CA ALA A 59 -4.09 -2.84 -0.97
C ALA A 59 -3.40 -2.52 -2.31
N ALA A 60 -2.09 -2.24 -2.29
CA ALA A 60 -1.30 -2.01 -3.49
C ALA A 60 -1.20 -3.25 -4.38
N ALA A 61 -0.98 -4.43 -3.79
CA ALA A 61 -0.97 -5.71 -4.51
C ALA A 61 -2.33 -5.99 -5.17
N ALA A 62 -3.42 -5.79 -4.44
CA ALA A 62 -4.76 -5.96 -4.95
C ALA A 62 -5.07 -4.99 -6.11
N MET A 63 -4.64 -3.72 -6.02
CA MET A 63 -4.73 -2.77 -7.14
C MET A 63 -3.82 -3.16 -8.32
N GLY A 64 -2.67 -3.77 -8.06
CA GLY A 64 -1.81 -4.34 -9.10
C GLY A 64 -2.55 -5.39 -9.93
N GLU A 65 -3.27 -6.31 -9.28
CA GLU A 65 -4.13 -7.29 -9.96
C GLU A 65 -5.26 -6.61 -10.75
N ARG A 66 -5.86 -5.54 -10.22
CA ARG A 66 -6.91 -4.78 -10.91
C ARG A 66 -6.42 -4.12 -12.20
N LEU A 67 -5.19 -3.62 -12.19
CA LEU A 67 -4.60 -2.88 -13.30
C LEU A 67 -3.97 -3.79 -14.34
N TYR A 68 -3.29 -4.87 -13.91
CA TYR A 68 -2.40 -5.65 -14.78
C TYR A 68 -2.59 -7.16 -14.67
N GLY A 69 -3.36 -7.65 -13.70
CA GLY A 69 -3.50 -9.07 -13.42
C GLY A 69 -4.90 -9.61 -13.73
N LEU A 70 -5.30 -10.63 -12.96
CA LEU A 70 -6.60 -11.30 -13.15
C LEU A 70 -7.77 -10.39 -12.73
N GLY A 71 -7.51 -9.44 -11.84
CA GLY A 71 -8.48 -8.42 -11.41
C GLY A 71 -8.93 -7.47 -12.52
N THR A 72 -8.29 -7.45 -13.69
CA THR A 72 -8.73 -6.64 -14.85
C THR A 72 -10.15 -6.99 -15.32
N LYS A 73 -10.62 -8.21 -15.06
CA LYS A 73 -11.96 -8.71 -15.43
C LYS A 73 -12.97 -8.70 -14.28
N HIS A 74 -12.55 -8.30 -13.08
CA HIS A 74 -13.35 -8.40 -11.86
C HIS A 74 -13.27 -7.09 -11.07
N SER A 75 -14.42 -6.44 -10.84
CA SER A 75 -14.51 -5.27 -9.95
C SER A 75 -14.69 -5.65 -8.49
N GLU A 76 -15.04 -6.91 -8.22
CA GLU A 76 -15.32 -7.46 -6.89
C GLU A 76 -14.42 -8.68 -6.66
N TYR A 77 -13.51 -8.60 -5.70
CA TYR A 77 -12.74 -9.76 -5.24
C TYR A 77 -12.01 -9.46 -3.94
N TYR A 78 -11.65 -10.52 -3.23
CA TYR A 78 -10.73 -10.42 -2.11
C TYR A 78 -9.35 -10.95 -2.51
N TYR A 79 -8.32 -10.12 -2.40
CA TYR A 79 -6.93 -10.55 -2.57
C TYR A 79 -6.43 -11.17 -1.27
N LEU A 80 -6.01 -12.43 -1.30
CA LEU A 80 -5.42 -13.13 -0.15
C LEU A 80 -3.94 -13.39 -0.39
N TYR A 81 -3.11 -12.96 0.55
CA TYR A 81 -1.68 -13.26 0.56
C TYR A 81 -1.36 -14.32 1.63
N PHE A 82 -0.69 -15.39 1.22
CA PHE A 82 -0.17 -16.43 2.10
C PHE A 82 1.35 -16.45 2.05
N GLY A 83 2.00 -16.08 3.16
CA GLY A 83 3.46 -16.07 3.26
C GLY A 83 3.92 -16.19 4.71
N VAL A 84 4.84 -15.31 5.12
CA VAL A 84 5.29 -15.24 6.52
C VAL A 84 4.17 -14.77 7.47
N GLY A 85 3.12 -14.16 6.91
CA GLY A 85 1.86 -13.88 7.58
C GLY A 85 0.69 -14.13 6.64
N LEU A 86 -0.52 -13.85 7.15
CA LEU A 86 -1.76 -13.80 6.39
C LEU A 86 -2.22 -12.35 6.35
N GLY A 87 -2.63 -11.88 5.17
CA GLY A 87 -3.22 -10.57 4.99
C GLY A 87 -4.00 -10.50 3.68
N GLY A 88 -4.71 -9.41 3.46
CA GLY A 88 -5.38 -9.20 2.20
C GLY A 88 -6.02 -7.84 2.03
N ALA A 89 -6.82 -7.72 0.98
CA ALA A 89 -7.61 -6.53 0.71
C ALA A 89 -8.84 -6.90 -0.13
N MET A 90 -9.99 -6.37 0.26
CA MET A 90 -11.21 -6.45 -0.55
C MET A 90 -11.19 -5.33 -1.60
N LEU A 91 -11.41 -5.68 -2.86
CA LEU A 91 -11.83 -4.74 -3.89
C LEU A 91 -13.35 -4.77 -4.02
N HIS A 92 -13.94 -3.58 -3.98
CA HIS A 92 -15.35 -3.32 -4.21
C HIS A 92 -15.49 -2.18 -5.23
N ASP A 93 -16.28 -2.41 -6.28
CA ASP A 93 -16.46 -1.51 -7.41
C ASP A 93 -15.13 -1.03 -8.03
N GLY A 94 -14.15 -1.93 -8.09
CA GLY A 94 -12.82 -1.64 -8.65
C GLY A 94 -11.92 -0.78 -7.76
N ALA A 95 -12.31 -0.49 -6.52
CA ALA A 95 -11.52 0.23 -5.53
C ALA A 95 -11.28 -0.61 -4.28
N VAL A 96 -10.15 -0.40 -3.60
CA VAL A 96 -9.88 -1.09 -2.33
C VAL A 96 -10.83 -0.58 -1.25
N LEU A 97 -11.56 -1.49 -0.61
CA LEU A 97 -12.38 -1.24 0.55
C LEU A 97 -11.48 -1.11 1.80
N ARG A 98 -11.20 0.13 2.19
CA ARG A 98 -10.24 0.43 3.26
C ARG A 98 -10.77 0.28 4.70
N GLY A 99 -12.09 0.17 4.86
CA GLY A 99 -12.74 0.18 6.17
C GLY A 99 -12.65 1.50 6.93
N ALA A 100 -13.24 1.55 8.12
CA ALA A 100 -13.43 2.78 8.89
C ALA A 100 -12.12 3.49 9.29
N TRP A 101 -11.04 2.73 9.47
CA TRP A 101 -9.75 3.24 9.93
C TRP A 101 -8.62 3.06 8.91
N GLY A 102 -8.95 2.72 7.67
CA GLY A 102 -7.94 2.60 6.61
C GLY A 102 -7.14 1.30 6.59
N ASN A 103 -7.51 0.31 7.42
CA ASN A 103 -6.75 -0.93 7.64
C ASN A 103 -7.61 -2.21 7.48
N ALA A 104 -8.69 -2.16 6.70
CA ALA A 104 -9.48 -3.37 6.45
C ALA A 104 -8.69 -4.37 5.57
N GLY A 105 -8.58 -5.60 6.06
CA GLY A 105 -7.94 -6.72 5.38
C GLY A 105 -6.84 -7.33 6.22
#